data_AF-A0A932A170-F1
#
_entry.id   AF-A0A932A170-F1
#
_cell.length_a   1.000
_cell.length_b   1.000
_cell.length_c   1.000
_cell.angle_alpha   90.00
_cell.angle_beta   90.00
_cell.angle_gamma   90.00
#
_symmetry.space_group_name_H-M   'P 1'
#
loop_
_entity.id
_entity.type
_entity.pdbx_description
1 polymer ?
#
loop_
_entity_poly.entity_id
_entity_poly.type
_entity_poly.pdbx_seq_one_letter_code
_entity_poly.pdbx_strand_id
1 'polypeptide(L)'
;MKEKIKKSQIKKKGKKNQKQEESDIQKVVNHYFYSKGLTLEKIKRDARKKKIIYSRYTRPAKQLIELAGSIEKAKAAIDRVAAWANSRGLDYAIETVFKKWLELDRLKPKEVVKKPFYQGNPMVWSEAKKKWFVVTPEGEWLEFADKESTMEWKIVS
;
A
#
# COMPACT_ATOMS: atom_id res chain seq x y z
N MET A 1 53.25 27.92 -15.37
CA MET A 1 52.04 27.96 -14.50
C MET A 1 50.70 27.77 -15.22
N LYS A 2 50.54 28.13 -16.50
CA LYS A 2 49.25 28.04 -17.23
C LYS A 2 48.78 26.61 -17.58
N GLU A 3 49.67 25.62 -17.64
CA GLU A 3 49.28 24.22 -17.96
C GLU A 3 48.63 23.45 -16.80
N LYS A 4 49.04 23.72 -15.55
CA LYS A 4 48.45 23.03 -14.37
C LYS A 4 47.01 23.47 -14.12
N ILE A 5 46.65 24.70 -14.49
CA ILE A 5 45.29 25.25 -14.32
C ILE A 5 44.32 24.60 -15.31
N LYS A 6 44.74 24.35 -16.56
CA LYS A 6 43.92 23.65 -17.58
C LYS A 6 43.62 22.20 -17.21
N LYS A 7 44.58 21.45 -16.65
CA LYS A 7 44.35 20.05 -16.23
C LYS A 7 43.36 19.91 -15.06
N SER A 8 43.24 20.93 -14.18
CA SER A 8 42.26 20.92 -13.08
C SER A 8 40.82 21.19 -13.55
N GLN A 9 40.66 21.99 -14.61
CA GLN A 9 39.36 22.34 -15.19
C GLN A 9 38.81 21.22 -16.10
N ILE A 10 39.68 20.42 -16.74
CA ILE A 10 39.27 19.31 -17.61
C ILE A 10 38.76 18.09 -16.81
N LYS A 11 39.24 17.88 -15.57
CA LYS A 11 38.75 16.79 -14.70
C LYS A 11 37.34 17.01 -14.13
N LYS A 12 36.75 18.20 -14.27
CA LYS A 12 35.41 18.51 -13.73
C LYS A 12 34.25 18.33 -14.74
N LYS A 13 34.51 17.98 -15.99
CA LYS A 13 33.49 17.88 -17.06
C LYS A 13 33.07 16.45 -17.45
N GLY A 14 33.27 15.48 -16.56
CA GLY A 14 33.12 14.05 -16.89
C GLY A 14 32.28 13.18 -15.95
N LYS A 15 31.40 13.73 -15.11
CA LYS A 15 30.37 12.89 -14.43
C LYS A 15 29.07 12.92 -15.26
N LYS A 16 29.13 12.32 -16.45
CA LYS A 16 27.93 11.90 -17.17
C LYS A 16 27.18 10.92 -16.27
N ASN A 17 25.88 11.15 -16.11
CA ASN A 17 24.90 10.30 -15.44
C ASN A 17 25.06 8.82 -15.84
N GLN A 18 25.91 8.07 -15.15
CA GLN A 18 25.75 6.63 -15.08
C GLN A 18 24.56 6.42 -14.16
N LYS A 19 23.40 6.03 -14.72
CA LYS A 19 22.33 5.41 -13.93
C LYS A 19 22.97 4.19 -13.27
N GLN A 20 23.44 4.34 -12.04
CA GLN A 20 23.84 3.20 -11.23
C GLN A 20 22.60 2.31 -11.13
N GLU A 21 22.73 1.06 -11.61
CA GLU A 21 21.68 0.07 -11.43
C GLU A 21 21.38 -0.05 -9.94
N GLU A 22 20.10 -0.07 -9.59
CA GLU A 22 19.69 -0.21 -8.20
C GLU A 22 20.12 -1.59 -7.69
N SER A 23 20.73 -1.63 -6.51
CA SER A 23 21.00 -2.89 -5.81
C SER A 23 19.68 -3.61 -5.52
N ASP A 24 19.71 -4.94 -5.44
CA ASP A 24 18.52 -5.74 -5.14
C ASP A 24 17.85 -5.35 -3.82
N ILE A 25 18.65 -5.02 -2.81
CA ILE A 25 18.16 -4.45 -1.54
C ILE A 25 17.45 -3.12 -1.81
N GLN A 26 18.01 -2.29 -2.68
CA GLN A 26 17.38 -1.01 -3.02
C GLN A 26 16.06 -1.19 -3.75
N LYS A 27 15.98 -2.13 -4.70
CA LYS A 27 14.75 -2.46 -5.40
C LYS A 27 13.62 -2.84 -4.44
N VAL A 28 13.92 -3.64 -3.41
CA VAL A 28 12.91 -4.05 -2.41
C VAL A 28 12.52 -2.91 -1.47
N VAL A 29 13.49 -2.14 -0.98
CA VAL A 29 13.20 -0.97 -0.12
C VAL A 29 12.40 0.09 -0.87
N ASN A 30 12.76 0.37 -2.12
CA ASN A 30 12.02 1.28 -2.99
C ASN A 30 10.59 0.79 -3.23
N HIS A 31 10.41 -0.51 -3.46
CA HIS A 31 9.09 -1.13 -3.60
C HIS A 31 8.24 -1.02 -2.33
N TYR A 32 8.84 -1.25 -1.16
CA TYR A 32 8.19 -1.04 0.13
C TYR A 32 7.69 0.42 0.28
N PHE A 33 8.53 1.41 0.01
CA PHE A 33 8.10 2.81 0.08
C PHE A 33 7.07 3.18 -0.99
N TYR A 34 7.17 2.57 -2.17
CA TYR A 34 6.17 2.72 -3.21
C TYR A 34 4.80 2.21 -2.75
N SER A 35 4.75 1.04 -2.09
CA SER A 35 3.51 0.50 -1.51
C SER A 35 2.88 1.41 -0.44
N LYS A 36 3.69 2.27 0.19
CA LYS A 36 3.27 3.32 1.12
C LYS A 36 2.83 4.63 0.43
N GLY A 37 2.78 4.67 -0.90
CA GLY A 37 2.42 5.85 -1.68
C GLY A 37 3.55 6.90 -1.76
N LEU A 38 4.80 6.54 -1.49
CA LEU A 38 5.95 7.43 -1.65
C LEU A 38 6.62 7.22 -3.01
N THR A 39 6.74 8.29 -3.79
CA THR A 39 7.50 8.27 -5.04
C THR A 39 9.00 8.33 -4.78
N LEU A 40 9.81 7.82 -5.73
CA LEU A 40 11.29 7.87 -5.69
C LEU A 40 11.84 9.28 -5.42
N GLU A 41 11.23 10.31 -6.00
CA GLU A 41 11.63 11.71 -5.79
C GLU A 41 11.37 12.17 -4.35
N LYS A 42 10.22 11.79 -3.80
CA LYS A 42 9.84 12.10 -2.42
C LYS A 42 10.76 11.37 -1.44
N ILE A 43 11.07 10.11 -1.70
CA ILE A 43 12.02 9.31 -0.90
C ILE A 43 13.40 10.00 -0.88
N LYS A 44 13.94 10.39 -2.04
CA LYS A 44 15.25 11.07 -2.14
C LYS A 44 15.26 12.41 -1.40
N ARG A 45 14.19 13.19 -1.52
CA ARG A 45 14.05 14.48 -0.83
C ARG A 45 13.96 14.29 0.68
N ASP A 46 13.19 13.31 1.13
CA ASP A 46 12.94 13.07 2.55
C ASP A 46 14.14 12.39 3.22
N ALA A 47 14.90 11.56 2.49
CA ALA A 47 16.19 11.03 2.93
C ALA A 47 17.24 12.14 3.11
N ARG A 48 17.33 13.10 2.17
CA ARG A 48 18.21 14.29 2.32
C ARG A 48 17.82 15.15 3.52
N LYS A 49 16.53 15.22 3.85
CA LYS A 49 16.00 15.90 5.04
C LYS A 49 16.08 15.02 6.31
N LYS A 50 16.74 13.86 6.27
CA LYS A 50 16.83 12.86 7.36
C LYS A 50 15.48 12.34 7.89
N LYS A 51 14.38 12.60 7.18
CA LYS A 51 13.03 12.11 7.53
C LYS A 51 12.89 10.61 7.27
N ILE A 52 13.61 10.10 6.28
CA ILE A 52 13.72 8.66 6.00
C ILE A 52 15.18 8.26 6.19
N ILE A 53 15.45 7.44 7.20
CA ILE A 53 16.80 6.87 7.38
C ILE A 53 16.82 5.52 6.65
N TYR A 54 17.30 5.55 5.41
CA TYR A 54 17.28 4.40 4.49
C TYR A 54 17.97 3.16 5.06
N SER A 55 19.04 3.34 5.82
CA SER A 55 19.79 2.24 6.45
C SER A 55 18.97 1.41 7.45
N ARG A 56 17.85 1.93 7.97
CA ARG A 56 16.95 1.16 8.84
C ARG A 56 16.22 0.04 8.08
N TYR A 57 16.07 0.18 6.76
CA TYR A 57 15.29 -0.75 5.93
C TYR A 57 16.18 -1.72 5.13
N THR A 58 17.49 -1.48 5.06
CA THR A 58 18.41 -2.30 4.28
C THR A 58 18.58 -3.72 4.86
N ARG A 59 18.71 -3.84 6.19
CA ARG A 59 18.83 -5.15 6.86
C ARG A 59 17.53 -5.96 6.74
N PRO A 60 16.33 -5.42 7.06
CA PRO A 60 15.07 -6.12 6.84
C PRO A 60 14.88 -6.53 5.37
N ALA A 61 15.16 -5.65 4.42
CA ALA A 61 15.02 -5.98 3.01
C ALA A 61 15.96 -7.12 2.56
N LYS A 62 17.20 -7.13 3.03
CA LYS A 62 18.14 -8.22 2.75
C LYS A 62 17.60 -9.56 3.27
N GLN A 63 17.12 -9.59 4.51
CA GLN A 63 16.55 -10.80 5.11
C GLN A 63 15.29 -11.27 4.38
N LEU A 64 14.49 -10.33 3.85
CA LEU A 64 13.29 -10.65 3.09
C LEU A 64 13.63 -11.29 1.75
N ILE A 65 14.65 -10.79 1.04
CA ILE A 65 15.12 -11.40 -0.20
C ILE A 65 15.62 -12.82 0.04
N GLU A 66 16.39 -13.02 1.12
CA GLU A 66 16.93 -14.32 1.51
C GLU A 66 15.82 -15.31 1.85
N LEU A 67 14.81 -14.89 2.64
CA LEU A 67 13.66 -15.71 2.99
C LEU A 67 12.76 -16.03 1.78
N ALA A 68 12.56 -15.06 0.89
CA ALA A 68 11.72 -15.21 -0.30
C ALA A 68 12.40 -16.04 -1.40
N GLY A 69 13.73 -16.08 -1.42
CA GLY A 69 14.55 -16.70 -2.46
C GLY A 69 14.61 -15.93 -3.79
N SER A 70 13.85 -14.84 -3.94
CA SER A 70 13.96 -13.93 -5.08
C SER A 70 13.42 -12.53 -4.76
N ILE A 71 13.83 -11.55 -5.56
CA ILE A 71 13.39 -10.15 -5.43
C ILE A 71 11.90 -10.03 -5.75
N GLU A 72 11.44 -10.73 -6.79
CA GLU A 72 10.04 -10.72 -7.23
C GLU A 72 9.12 -11.27 -6.15
N LYS A 73 9.52 -12.38 -5.51
CA LYS A 73 8.77 -12.98 -4.40
C LYS A 73 8.74 -12.05 -3.18
N ALA A 74 9.86 -11.39 -2.87
CA ALA A 74 9.90 -10.39 -1.79
C ALA A 74 8.95 -9.21 -2.05
N LYS A 75 8.92 -8.69 -3.29
CA LYS A 75 7.99 -7.62 -3.69
C LYS A 75 6.54 -8.08 -3.62
N ALA A 76 6.22 -9.27 -4.13
CA ALA A 76 4.88 -9.82 -4.08
C ALA A 76 4.39 -10.04 -2.62
N ALA A 77 5.27 -10.46 -1.71
CA ALA A 77 4.95 -10.58 -0.30
C ALA A 77 4.63 -9.21 0.33
N ILE A 78 5.41 -8.18 -0.01
CA ILE A 78 5.13 -6.79 0.39
C ILE A 78 3.76 -6.35 -0.14
N ASP A 79 3.44 -6.62 -1.41
CA ASP A 79 2.18 -6.19 -2.03
C ASP A 79 0.96 -6.82 -1.36
N ARG A 80 1.03 -8.12 -1.02
CA ARG A 80 -0.05 -8.81 -0.29
C ARG A 80 -0.29 -8.19 1.08
N VAL A 81 0.79 -7.94 1.84
CA VAL A 81 0.70 -7.32 3.16
C VAL A 81 0.23 -5.88 3.07
N ALA A 82 0.71 -5.12 2.08
CA ALA A 82 0.29 -3.75 1.84
C ALA A 82 -1.21 -3.67 1.53
N ALA A 83 -1.72 -4.50 0.62
CA ALA A 83 -3.14 -4.53 0.29
C ALA A 83 -4.01 -4.90 1.51
N TRP A 84 -3.57 -5.90 2.29
CA TRP A 84 -4.24 -6.31 3.52
C TRP A 84 -4.26 -5.20 4.59
N ALA A 85 -3.11 -4.55 4.83
CA ALA A 85 -2.97 -3.50 5.84
C ALA A 85 -3.71 -2.22 5.45
N ASN A 86 -3.56 -1.78 4.20
CA ASN A 86 -4.21 -0.58 3.66
C ASN A 86 -5.74 -0.71 3.72
N SER A 87 -6.28 -1.88 3.38
CA SER A 87 -7.74 -2.13 3.48
C SER A 87 -8.30 -2.07 4.90
N ARG A 88 -7.43 -2.09 5.93
CA ARG A 88 -7.78 -2.06 7.34
C ARG A 88 -7.28 -0.80 8.05
N GLY A 89 -6.70 0.15 7.32
CA GLY A 89 -6.10 1.35 7.89
C GLY A 89 -4.93 1.07 8.85
N LEU A 90 -4.26 -0.08 8.71
CA LEU A 90 -3.15 -0.47 9.58
C LEU A 90 -1.81 0.02 9.01
N ASP A 91 -0.93 0.48 9.90
CA ASP A 91 0.47 0.66 9.53
C ASP A 91 1.19 -0.70 9.41
N TYR A 92 2.22 -0.74 8.58
CA TYR A 92 3.00 -1.95 8.32
C TYR A 92 4.45 -1.61 7.98
N ALA A 93 5.38 -2.46 8.39
CA ALA A 93 6.79 -2.36 8.04
C ALA A 93 7.21 -3.61 7.23
N ILE A 94 8.46 -3.66 6.77
CA ILE A 94 9.03 -4.88 6.18
C ILE A 94 8.95 -6.03 7.19
N GLU A 95 9.08 -5.74 8.48
CA GLU A 95 8.93 -6.68 9.58
C GLU A 95 7.53 -7.27 9.70
N THR A 96 6.50 -6.53 9.29
CA THR A 96 5.13 -7.05 9.24
C THR A 96 5.02 -8.20 8.23
N VAL A 97 5.81 -8.15 7.15
CA VAL A 97 5.88 -9.25 6.17
C VAL A 97 6.46 -10.52 6.78
N PHE A 98 7.50 -10.41 7.61
CA PHE A 98 8.03 -11.57 8.35
C PHE A 98 7.00 -12.15 9.32
N LYS A 99 6.33 -11.30 10.10
CA LYS A 99 5.30 -11.73 11.05
C LYS A 99 4.12 -12.43 10.39
N LYS A 100 3.82 -12.08 9.14
CA LYS A 100 2.73 -12.65 8.36
C LYS A 100 3.17 -13.70 7.35
N TRP A 101 4.43 -14.12 7.37
CA TRP A 101 5.01 -14.97 6.33
C TRP A 101 4.22 -16.27 6.10
N LEU A 102 3.89 -16.99 7.17
CA LEU A 102 3.14 -18.25 7.11
C LEU A 102 1.65 -18.05 6.74
N GLU A 103 1.15 -16.82 6.84
CA GLU A 103 -0.26 -16.47 6.58
C GLU A 103 -0.43 -15.72 5.25
N LEU A 104 0.64 -15.53 4.46
CA LEU A 104 0.63 -14.67 3.26
C LEU A 104 -0.48 -15.02 2.27
N ASP A 105 -0.77 -16.30 2.07
CA ASP A 105 -1.81 -16.76 1.14
C ASP A 105 -3.24 -16.57 1.70
N ARG A 106 -3.37 -16.37 3.01
CA ARG A 106 -4.65 -16.10 3.69
C ARG A 106 -4.93 -14.60 3.82
N LEU A 107 -3.92 -13.75 3.61
CA LEU A 107 -4.10 -12.31 3.66
C LEU A 107 -4.94 -11.84 2.48
N LYS A 108 -6.20 -11.48 2.76
CA LYS A 108 -7.09 -10.84 1.80
C LYS A 108 -7.38 -9.40 2.24
N PRO A 109 -7.40 -8.44 1.30
CA PRO A 109 -7.97 -7.12 1.57
C PRO A 109 -9.36 -7.26 2.21
N LYS A 110 -9.72 -6.35 3.13
CA LYS A 110 -11.07 -6.27 3.69
C LYS A 110 -12.03 -6.12 2.51
N GLU A 111 -12.99 -7.04 2.41
CA GLU A 111 -14.01 -6.94 1.38
C GLU A 111 -14.80 -5.65 1.57
N VAL A 112 -14.93 -4.88 0.49
CA VAL A 112 -15.71 -3.65 0.49
C VAL A 112 -17.19 -4.06 0.47
N VAL A 113 -17.75 -4.30 1.65
CA VAL A 113 -19.17 -4.63 1.79
C VAL A 113 -19.97 -3.35 1.57
N LYS A 114 -20.62 -3.27 0.40
CA LYS A 114 -21.64 -2.25 0.16
C LYS A 114 -22.88 -2.64 0.95
N LYS A 115 -23.34 -1.76 1.84
CA LYS A 115 -24.61 -1.94 2.52
C LYS A 115 -25.67 -1.13 1.79
N PRO A 116 -26.87 -1.69 1.58
CA PRO A 116 -27.97 -0.97 0.97
C PRO A 116 -28.59 0.01 1.99
N PHE A 117 -28.95 1.19 1.50
CA PHE A 117 -29.63 2.24 2.24
C PHE A 117 -30.80 2.75 1.42
N TYR A 118 -31.83 3.27 2.09
CA TYR A 118 -32.92 4.00 1.47
C TYR A 118 -33.19 5.27 2.28
N GLN A 119 -33.19 6.42 1.62
CA GLN A 119 -33.36 7.74 2.26
C GLN A 119 -32.44 7.96 3.48
N GLY A 120 -31.21 7.43 3.43
CA GLY A 120 -30.25 7.51 4.54
C GLY A 120 -30.38 6.43 5.62
N ASN A 121 -31.42 5.60 5.59
CA ASN A 121 -31.65 4.52 6.55
C ASN A 121 -31.13 3.16 6.04
N PRO A 122 -30.51 2.34 6.89
CA PRO A 122 -29.96 1.05 6.47
C PRO A 122 -31.06 0.06 6.08
N MET A 123 -30.78 -0.79 5.08
CA MET A 123 -31.69 -1.82 4.61
C MET A 123 -31.16 -3.22 4.88
N VAL A 124 -32.07 -4.16 5.11
CA VAL A 124 -31.78 -5.58 5.38
C VAL A 124 -32.65 -6.46 4.49
N TRP A 125 -32.03 -7.44 3.82
CA TRP A 125 -32.75 -8.47 3.07
C TRP A 125 -33.19 -9.58 4.02
N SER A 126 -34.48 -9.92 3.99
CA SER A 126 -35.02 -11.08 4.71
C SER A 126 -35.13 -12.26 3.75
N GLU A 127 -34.30 -13.30 3.93
CA GLU A 127 -34.40 -14.53 3.12
C GLU A 127 -35.74 -15.25 3.32
N ALA A 128 -36.25 -15.28 4.56
CA ALA A 128 -37.52 -15.94 4.89
C ALA A 128 -38.72 -15.28 4.19
N LYS A 129 -38.73 -13.94 4.11
CA LYS A 129 -39.80 -13.18 3.47
C LYS A 129 -39.52 -12.84 2.00
N LYS A 130 -38.29 -13.06 1.52
CA LYS A 130 -37.78 -12.64 0.20
C LYS A 130 -38.06 -11.16 -0.10
N LYS A 131 -37.83 -10.28 0.89
CA LYS A 131 -38.11 -8.85 0.80
C LYS A 131 -37.05 -8.01 1.51
N TRP A 132 -36.92 -6.76 1.08
CA TRP A 132 -36.12 -5.74 1.75
C TRP A 132 -36.89 -5.05 2.88
N PHE A 133 -36.22 -4.77 3.98
CA PHE A 133 -36.72 -3.99 5.10
C PHE A 133 -35.80 -2.80 5.34
N VAL A 134 -36.38 -1.63 5.58
CA VAL A 134 -35.68 -0.40 6.00
C VAL A 134 -35.75 -0.35 7.52
N VAL A 135 -34.60 -0.18 8.17
CA VAL A 135 -34.52 -0.03 9.63
C VAL A 135 -34.46 1.45 9.94
N THR A 136 -35.48 1.97 10.64
CA THR A 136 -35.53 3.38 11.03
C THR A 136 -34.55 3.68 12.18
N PRO A 137 -34.18 4.95 12.42
CA PRO A 137 -33.37 5.33 13.58
C PRO A 137 -33.98 4.90 14.93
N GLU A 138 -35.30 4.80 15.00
CA GLU A 138 -36.07 4.35 16.17
C GLU A 138 -36.06 2.82 16.34
N GLY A 139 -35.50 2.08 15.38
CA GLY A 139 -35.38 0.62 15.41
C GLY A 139 -36.56 -0.14 14.81
N GLU A 140 -37.49 0.55 14.14
CA GLU A 140 -38.61 -0.09 13.45
C GLU A 140 -38.19 -0.71 12.12
N TRP A 141 -38.86 -1.79 11.72
CA TRP A 141 -38.59 -2.48 10.46
C TRP A 141 -39.75 -2.26 9.50
N LEU A 142 -39.54 -1.40 8.50
CA LEU A 142 -40.54 -1.08 7.49
C LEU A 142 -40.26 -1.88 6.22
N GLU A 143 -41.28 -2.53 5.66
CA GLU A 143 -41.13 -3.23 4.38
C GLU A 143 -40.86 -2.22 3.26
N PHE A 144 -39.82 -2.49 2.45
CA PHE A 144 -39.49 -1.65 1.31
C PHE A 144 -40.48 -1.91 0.16
N ALA A 145 -41.18 -0.85 -0.26
CA ALA A 145 -42.22 -0.90 -1.29
C ALA A 145 -41.97 0.05 -2.48
N ASP A 146 -40.75 0.57 -2.62
CA ASP A 146 -40.36 1.49 -3.69
C ASP A 146 -39.49 0.78 -4.76
N LYS A 147 -39.09 1.50 -5.80
CA LYS A 147 -38.27 0.98 -6.92
C LYS A 147 -36.84 0.72 -6.46
N GLU A 148 -36.22 -0.36 -6.94
CA GLU A 148 -34.81 -0.66 -6.64
C GLU A 148 -33.84 0.48 -7.02
N SER A 149 -34.19 1.32 -8.01
CA SER A 149 -33.38 2.50 -8.40
C SER A 149 -33.25 3.54 -7.29
N THR A 150 -34.10 3.52 -6.26
CA THR A 150 -34.03 4.44 -5.11
C THR A 150 -33.13 3.91 -3.99
N MET A 151 -32.60 2.68 -4.13
CA MET A 151 -31.67 2.10 -3.17
C MET A 151 -30.25 2.66 -3.39
N GLU A 152 -29.67 3.18 -2.30
CA GLU A 152 -28.31 3.70 -2.26
C GLU A 152 -27.36 2.65 -1.69
N TRP A 153 -26.37 2.22 -2.48
CA TRP A 153 -25.34 1.30 -2.01
C TRP A 153 -24.15 2.06 -1.45
N LYS A 154 -24.04 2.15 -0.13
CA LYS A 154 -22.96 2.88 0.55
C LYS A 154 -21.86 1.93 1.00
N ILE A 155 -20.62 2.38 0.82
CA ILE A 155 -19.44 1.71 1.39
C ILE A 155 -19.39 2.09 2.86
N VAL A 156 -19.54 1.11 3.76
CA VAL A 156 -19.34 1.32 5.19
C VAL A 156 -17.92 0.87 5.52
N SER A 157 -16.99 1.83 5.57
CA SER A 157 -15.55 1.57 5.83
C SER A 157 -15.27 1.29 7.30
#